data_AF-A0A662A4Z2-F1
#
_entry.id   AF-A0A662A4Z2-F1
#
_cell.length_a   1.000
_cell.length_b   1.000
_cell.length_c   1.000
_cell.angle_alpha   90.00
_cell.angle_beta   90.00
_cell.angle_gamma   90.00
#
_symmetry.space_group_name_H-M   'P 1'
#
loop_
_entity.id
_entity.type
_entity.pdbx_description
1 polymer ?
#
loop_
_entity_poly.entity_id
_entity_poly.type
_entity_poly.pdbx_seq_one_letter_code
_entity_poly.pdbx_strand_id
1 'polypeptide(L)'
;MNMKYIKTIETIPYDFRLQAHILSHFHKLDEGYKNLLTANYDINNEGIETRLSMTGSKFNESFAINPIALYEIILSGYKSYQKTIIERESTIDIVISYPLDSYKSGIGMDGIININELSEKEKLNIKTKTREGHYIKMLSKKQKLTWELNILIDNNPDNKYYIKTIFPGKHAPPFPNKELQGNIDYNIFFEFWDKHIFLI
;
A
#
# COMPACT_ATOMS: atom_id res chain seq x y z
N MET A 1 -14.67 -5.44 22.51
CA MET A 1 -13.84 -6.60 22.14
C MET A 1 -12.39 -6.24 22.46
N ASN A 2 -11.67 -7.07 23.21
CA ASN A 2 -10.38 -6.73 23.85
C ASN A 2 -9.17 -6.86 22.88
N MET A 3 -8.30 -5.85 22.87
CA MET A 3 -7.02 -5.71 22.13
C MET A 3 -5.96 -6.81 22.42
N LYS A 4 -6.24 -8.09 22.17
CA LYS A 4 -5.32 -9.18 22.61
C LYS A 4 -4.51 -9.92 21.55
N TYR A 5 -4.73 -9.73 20.24
CA TYR A 5 -4.36 -10.81 19.30
C TYR A 5 -3.37 -10.53 18.17
N ILE A 6 -2.86 -9.31 17.96
CA ILE A 6 -1.71 -9.11 17.05
C ILE A 6 -0.47 -8.74 17.86
N LYS A 7 0.14 -9.74 18.50
CA LYS A 7 1.44 -9.57 19.18
C LYS A 7 2.62 -9.67 18.21
N THR A 8 2.45 -10.37 17.09
CA THR A 8 3.51 -10.63 16.12
C THR A 8 2.93 -10.80 14.73
N ILE A 9 3.46 -10.09 13.74
CA ILE A 9 3.10 -10.32 12.33
C ILE A 9 3.48 -11.73 11.85
N GLU A 10 4.48 -12.34 12.49
CA GLU A 10 4.96 -13.71 12.25
C GLU A 10 3.84 -14.76 12.31
N THR A 11 2.75 -14.49 13.06
CA THR A 11 1.63 -15.43 13.25
C THR A 11 0.46 -15.16 12.32
N ILE A 12 0.51 -14.12 11.49
CA ILE A 12 -0.56 -13.79 10.54
C ILE A 12 -0.25 -14.52 9.23
N PRO A 13 -1.17 -15.35 8.72
CA PRO A 13 -1.04 -15.93 7.39
C PRO A 13 -0.73 -14.88 6.34
N TYR A 14 0.44 -15.01 5.72
CA TYR A 14 0.83 -14.26 4.54
C TYR A 14 0.69 -15.17 3.33
N ASP A 15 -0.47 -15.07 2.68
CA ASP A 15 -0.75 -15.78 1.45
C ASP A 15 -0.55 -14.86 0.26
N PHE A 16 0.60 -14.99 -0.41
CA PHE A 16 0.90 -14.20 -1.60
C PHE A 16 -0.13 -14.44 -2.73
N ARG A 17 -0.91 -15.54 -2.69
CA ARG A 17 -2.00 -15.82 -3.65
C ARG A 17 -3.15 -14.81 -3.53
N LEU A 18 -3.38 -14.29 -2.33
CA LEU A 18 -4.47 -13.35 -2.03
C LEU A 18 -4.05 -11.89 -2.16
N GLN A 19 -2.76 -11.64 -2.46
CA GLN A 19 -2.18 -10.31 -2.45
C GLN A 19 -1.71 -9.84 -3.82
N ALA A 20 -2.41 -10.20 -4.90
CA ALA A 20 -2.08 -9.68 -6.23
C ALA A 20 -2.02 -8.13 -6.25
N HIS A 21 -2.73 -7.45 -5.35
CA HIS A 21 -2.65 -6.00 -5.20
C HIS A 21 -1.26 -5.49 -4.79
N ILE A 22 -0.47 -6.28 -4.04
CA ILE A 22 0.87 -5.89 -3.60
C ILE A 22 1.81 -5.60 -4.78
N LEU A 23 1.59 -6.26 -5.92
CA LEU A 23 2.39 -6.06 -7.14
C LEU A 23 2.25 -4.61 -7.65
N SER A 24 1.13 -3.95 -7.36
CA SER A 24 0.93 -2.53 -7.69
C SER A 24 1.86 -1.58 -6.92
N HIS A 25 2.59 -2.07 -5.93
CA HIS A 25 3.57 -1.31 -5.16
C HIS A 25 5.02 -1.60 -5.57
N PHE A 26 5.25 -2.32 -6.67
CA PHE A 26 6.58 -2.54 -7.24
C PHE A 26 6.70 -1.85 -8.61
N HIS A 27 7.91 -1.41 -8.95
CA HIS A 27 8.23 -0.91 -10.29
C HIS A 27 8.48 -2.07 -11.26
N LYS A 28 9.15 -3.11 -10.77
CA LYS A 28 9.44 -4.35 -11.48
C LYS A 28 9.57 -5.48 -10.47
N LEU A 29 9.54 -6.71 -10.99
CA LEU A 29 9.79 -7.94 -10.24
C LEU A 29 10.97 -8.65 -10.87
N ASP A 30 11.74 -9.39 -10.09
CA ASP A 30 12.75 -10.29 -10.65
C ASP A 30 12.09 -11.45 -11.41
N GLU A 31 12.81 -12.01 -12.37
CA GLU A 31 12.32 -13.08 -13.25
C GLU A 31 11.97 -14.36 -12.48
N GLY A 32 12.67 -14.64 -11.38
CA GLY A 32 12.36 -15.80 -10.53
C GLY A 32 10.96 -15.70 -9.93
N TYR A 33 10.62 -14.52 -9.39
CA TYR A 33 9.29 -14.27 -8.86
C TYR A 33 8.22 -14.24 -9.95
N LYS A 34 8.49 -13.66 -11.13
CA LYS A 34 7.55 -13.70 -12.27
C LYS A 34 7.24 -15.14 -12.70
N ASN A 35 8.26 -16.00 -12.80
CA ASN A 35 8.09 -17.42 -13.12
C ASN A 35 7.28 -18.16 -12.06
N LEU A 36 7.49 -17.83 -10.79
CA LEU A 36 6.72 -18.40 -9.68
C LEU A 36 5.23 -18.00 -9.78
N LEU A 37 4.93 -16.75 -10.16
CA LEU A 37 3.57 -16.26 -10.41
C LEU A 37 2.87 -16.98 -11.57
N THR A 38 3.54 -17.08 -12.71
CA THR A 38 2.96 -17.67 -13.92
C THR A 38 2.77 -19.18 -13.79
N ALA A 39 3.72 -19.88 -13.15
CA ALA A 39 3.67 -21.34 -13.03
C ALA A 39 2.68 -21.85 -11.98
N ASN A 40 2.45 -21.09 -10.90
CA ASN A 40 1.72 -21.61 -9.74
C ASN A 40 0.43 -20.86 -9.40
N TYR A 41 0.23 -19.64 -9.92
CA TYR A 41 -0.81 -18.74 -9.40
C TYR A 41 -1.73 -18.13 -10.47
N ASP A 42 -1.70 -18.66 -11.70
CA ASP A 42 -2.58 -18.25 -12.81
C ASP A 42 -2.55 -16.73 -13.10
N ILE A 43 -1.45 -16.06 -12.72
CA ILE A 43 -1.20 -14.66 -13.06
C ILE A 43 -0.26 -14.66 -14.27
N ASN A 44 -0.83 -14.43 -15.44
CA ASN A 44 -0.05 -14.30 -16.68
C ASN A 44 0.78 -13.00 -16.70
N ASN A 45 1.73 -12.92 -17.64
CA ASN A 45 2.61 -11.75 -17.77
C ASN A 45 1.84 -10.43 -17.97
N GLU A 46 0.75 -10.44 -18.74
CA GLU A 46 -0.09 -9.25 -18.94
C GLU A 46 -0.71 -8.76 -17.62
N GLY A 47 -1.20 -9.68 -16.79
CA GLY A 47 -1.75 -9.38 -15.48
C GLY A 47 -0.71 -8.88 -14.48
N ILE A 48 0.55 -9.32 -14.61
CA ILE A 48 1.68 -8.78 -13.84
C ILE A 48 1.97 -7.35 -14.28
N GLU A 49 2.20 -7.13 -15.57
CA GLU A 49 2.56 -5.80 -16.11
C GLU A 49 1.44 -4.78 -15.89
N THR A 50 0.17 -5.19 -16.01
CA THR A 50 -0.98 -4.35 -15.68
C THR A 50 -0.89 -3.83 -14.24
N ARG A 51 -0.56 -4.70 -13.28
CA ARG A 51 -0.43 -4.30 -11.87
C ARG A 51 0.80 -3.43 -11.64
N LEU A 52 1.94 -3.77 -12.23
CA LEU A 52 3.16 -2.96 -12.12
C LEU A 52 2.97 -1.55 -12.68
N SER A 53 2.15 -1.40 -13.73
CA SER A 53 1.83 -0.10 -14.33
C SER A 53 0.90 0.79 -13.49
N MET A 54 0.26 0.25 -12.45
CA MET A 54 -0.68 1.02 -11.63
C MET A 54 0.05 2.14 -10.89
N THR A 55 -0.51 3.35 -10.98
CA THR A 55 -0.06 4.51 -10.22
C THR A 55 -0.28 4.27 -8.73
N GLY A 56 0.69 4.68 -7.92
CA GLY A 56 0.60 4.63 -6.47
C GLY A 56 1.98 4.74 -5.84
N SER A 57 2.03 4.52 -4.53
CA SER A 57 3.29 4.41 -3.80
C SER A 57 4.02 3.14 -4.22
N LYS A 58 5.34 3.24 -4.43
CA LYS A 58 6.17 2.16 -4.95
C LYS A 58 7.39 1.94 -4.06
N PHE A 59 7.77 0.68 -3.84
CA PHE A 59 8.99 0.32 -3.13
C PHE A 59 10.21 0.63 -3.99
N ASN A 60 11.29 1.05 -3.33
CA ASN A 60 12.58 1.14 -3.98
C ASN A 60 13.13 -0.27 -4.21
N GLU A 61 13.71 -0.50 -5.39
CA GLU A 61 14.31 -1.81 -5.72
C GLU A 61 15.46 -2.18 -4.77
N SER A 62 16.16 -1.19 -4.23
CA SER A 62 17.21 -1.38 -3.23
C SER A 62 16.67 -1.77 -1.85
N PHE A 63 15.38 -1.57 -1.61
CA PHE A 63 14.70 -1.98 -0.39
C PHE A 63 14.13 -3.39 -0.55
N ALA A 64 13.27 -3.62 -1.55
CA ALA A 64 12.73 -4.94 -1.84
C ALA A 64 12.56 -5.17 -3.33
N ILE A 65 13.01 -6.33 -3.81
CA ILE A 65 12.95 -6.72 -5.23
C ILE A 65 11.64 -7.43 -5.60
N ASN A 66 10.98 -8.04 -4.61
CA ASN A 66 9.72 -8.75 -4.77
C ASN A 66 8.97 -8.86 -3.41
N PRO A 67 7.70 -9.31 -3.43
CA PRO A 67 6.89 -9.50 -2.22
C PRO A 67 7.44 -10.48 -1.17
N ILE A 68 8.23 -11.48 -1.57
CA ILE A 68 8.82 -12.45 -0.62
C ILE A 68 9.96 -11.77 0.14
N ALA A 69 10.90 -11.15 -0.57
CA ALA A 69 12.01 -10.40 0.02
C ALA A 69 11.50 -9.26 0.92
N LEU A 70 10.44 -8.57 0.51
CA LEU A 70 9.78 -7.56 1.34
C LEU A 70 9.29 -8.15 2.67
N TYR A 71 8.63 -9.30 2.62
CA TYR A 71 8.11 -9.94 3.82
C TYR A 71 9.24 -10.38 4.78
N GLU A 72 10.35 -10.91 4.26
CA GLU A 72 11.54 -11.25 5.05
C GLU A 72 12.15 -10.04 5.75
N ILE A 73 12.22 -8.89 5.07
CA ILE A 73 12.68 -7.62 5.66
C ILE A 73 11.75 -7.18 6.79
N ILE A 74 10.44 -7.31 6.59
CA ILE A 74 9.46 -6.98 7.63
C ILE A 74 9.64 -7.89 8.83
N LEU A 75 9.76 -9.21 8.65
CA LEU A 75 9.93 -10.16 9.75
C LEU A 75 11.20 -9.88 10.56
N SER A 76 12.33 -9.66 9.87
CA SER A 76 13.61 -9.37 10.53
C SER A 76 13.62 -8.03 11.26
N GLY A 77 12.96 -7.01 10.70
CA GLY A 77 12.87 -5.67 11.27
C GLY A 77 11.76 -5.49 12.30
N TYR A 78 10.75 -6.37 12.33
CA TYR A 78 9.50 -6.12 13.03
C TYR A 78 9.72 -5.80 14.51
N LYS A 79 10.59 -6.53 15.19
CA LYS A 79 10.84 -6.36 16.64
C LYS A 79 11.71 -5.13 16.96
N SER A 80 12.47 -4.63 15.98
CA SER A 80 13.48 -3.60 16.18
C SER A 80 13.01 -2.19 15.81
N TYR A 81 12.06 -2.06 14.88
CA TYR A 81 11.60 -0.76 14.40
C TYR A 81 10.39 -0.22 15.17
N GLN A 82 10.27 1.11 15.19
CA GLN A 82 9.10 1.78 15.73
C GLN A 82 7.88 1.45 14.87
N LYS A 83 6.74 1.24 15.55
CA LYS A 83 5.50 0.87 14.88
C LYS A 83 4.28 1.41 15.60
N THR A 84 3.28 1.75 14.80
CA THR A 84 1.98 2.25 15.23
C THR A 84 0.92 1.29 14.72
N ILE A 85 -0.03 0.91 15.59
CA ILE A 85 -1.15 0.04 15.24
C ILE A 85 -2.43 0.87 15.31
N ILE A 86 -3.20 0.87 14.22
CA ILE A 86 -4.47 1.60 14.10
C ILE A 86 -5.55 0.58 13.80
N GLU A 87 -6.50 0.41 14.72
CA GLU A 87 -7.64 -0.49 14.52
C GLU A 87 -8.82 0.29 13.92
N ARG A 88 -9.46 -0.30 12.91
CA ARG A 88 -10.69 0.18 12.25
C ARG A 88 -11.74 -0.91 12.29
N GLU A 89 -12.97 -0.57 11.89
CA GLU A 89 -14.11 -1.51 11.92
C GLU A 89 -13.83 -2.80 11.15
N SER A 90 -13.24 -2.70 9.95
CA SER A 90 -12.98 -3.83 9.05
C SER A 90 -11.50 -4.13 8.81
N THR A 91 -10.57 -3.31 9.32
CA THR A 91 -9.14 -3.46 9.06
C THR A 91 -8.28 -3.08 10.26
N ILE A 92 -7.03 -3.55 10.25
CA ILE A 92 -5.97 -3.13 11.16
C ILE A 92 -4.79 -2.64 10.31
N ASP A 93 -4.35 -1.41 10.55
CA ASP A 93 -3.17 -0.84 9.90
C ASP A 93 -1.98 -0.96 10.85
N ILE A 94 -0.88 -1.58 10.40
CA ILE A 94 0.41 -1.51 11.07
C ILE A 94 1.33 -0.62 10.26
N VAL A 95 1.73 0.50 10.84
CA VAL A 95 2.71 1.43 10.26
C VAL A 95 4.07 1.14 10.88
N ILE A 96 5.08 0.84 10.07
CA ILE A 96 6.46 0.63 10.49
C ILE A 96 7.31 1.79 9.98
N SER A 97 8.03 2.45 10.89
CA SER A 97 8.95 3.54 10.55
C SER A 97 10.39 3.03 10.52
N TYR A 98 11.02 3.11 9.34
CA TYR A 98 12.39 2.70 9.12
C TYR A 98 13.37 3.86 9.41
N PRO A 99 14.52 3.60 10.05
CA PRO A 99 15.47 4.65 10.40
C PRO A 99 16.16 5.24 9.16
N LEU A 100 16.26 6.58 9.13
CA LEU A 100 16.83 7.32 7.99
C LEU A 100 18.26 6.89 7.66
N ASP A 101 19.09 6.69 8.69
CA ASP A 101 20.53 6.39 8.55
C ASP A 101 20.80 5.04 7.88
N SER A 102 19.95 4.05 8.13
CA SER A 102 20.06 2.71 7.54
C SER A 102 19.47 2.63 6.13
N TYR A 103 18.58 3.57 5.76
CA TYR A 103 17.85 3.56 4.50
C TYR A 103 17.96 4.92 3.80
N LYS A 104 19.18 5.36 3.48
CA LYS A 104 19.46 6.71 2.93
C LYS A 104 18.67 7.06 1.66
N SER A 105 18.35 6.07 0.84
CA SER A 105 17.58 6.25 -0.40
C SER A 105 16.06 6.21 -0.18
N GLY A 106 15.58 6.08 1.07
CA GLY A 106 14.20 5.72 1.37
C GLY A 106 13.92 4.25 1.13
N ILE A 107 12.81 3.76 1.69
CA ILE A 107 12.30 2.40 1.42
C ILE A 107 11.39 2.37 0.18
N GLY A 108 10.93 3.54 -0.26
CA GLY A 108 10.08 3.70 -1.43
C GLY A 108 9.75 5.16 -1.70
N MET A 109 8.71 5.35 -2.49
CA MET A 109 8.17 6.64 -2.88
C MET A 109 6.70 6.74 -2.45
N ASP A 110 6.33 7.88 -1.87
CA ASP A 110 4.95 8.22 -1.55
C ASP A 110 4.24 8.75 -2.79
N GLY A 111 3.22 8.01 -3.22
CA GLY A 111 2.48 8.27 -4.45
C GLY A 111 1.30 9.21 -4.28
N ILE A 112 1.07 9.73 -3.07
CA ILE A 112 -0.02 10.64 -2.77
C ILE A 112 0.48 11.94 -2.14
N ILE A 113 -0.24 13.02 -2.38
CA ILE A 113 0.02 14.32 -1.76
C ILE A 113 -1.29 14.98 -1.37
N ASN A 114 -1.30 15.68 -0.23
CA ASN A 114 -2.44 16.50 0.13
C ASN A 114 -2.48 17.77 -0.76
N ILE A 115 -3.66 18.16 -1.24
CA ILE A 115 -3.85 19.32 -2.11
C ILE A 115 -3.37 20.63 -1.46
N ASN A 116 -3.39 20.70 -0.12
CA ASN A 116 -2.90 21.86 0.63
C ASN A 116 -1.37 21.96 0.66
N GLU A 117 -0.65 20.89 0.32
CA GLU A 117 0.82 20.91 0.16
C GLU A 117 1.25 21.40 -1.24
N LEU A 118 0.30 21.68 -2.14
CA LEU A 118 0.57 22.15 -3.50
C LEU A 118 0.55 23.67 -3.59
N SER A 119 1.45 24.22 -4.40
CA SER A 119 1.39 25.62 -4.82
C SER A 119 0.20 25.88 -5.74
N GLU A 120 -0.26 27.13 -5.83
CA GLU A 120 -1.36 27.51 -6.74
C GLU A 120 -1.06 27.14 -8.20
N LYS A 121 0.20 27.26 -8.64
CA LYS A 121 0.63 26.86 -9.99
C LYS A 121 0.49 25.35 -10.21
N GLU A 122 0.77 24.54 -9.19
CA GLU A 122 0.63 23.08 -9.29
C GLU A 122 -0.83 22.65 -9.29
N LYS A 123 -1.68 23.32 -8.52
CA LYS A 123 -3.13 23.05 -8.49
C LYS A 123 -3.79 23.22 -9.86
N LEU A 124 -3.33 24.18 -10.67
CA LEU A 124 -3.81 24.39 -12.04
C LEU A 124 -3.50 23.23 -13.00
N ASN A 125 -2.55 22.35 -12.65
CA ASN A 125 -2.11 21.24 -13.50
C ASN A 125 -2.71 19.90 -13.06
N ILE A 126 -3.62 19.89 -12.07
CA ILE A 126 -4.30 18.68 -11.64
C ILE A 126 -5.23 18.19 -12.75
N LYS A 127 -5.13 16.90 -13.07
CA LYS A 127 -5.98 16.21 -14.04
C LYS A 127 -6.85 15.17 -13.35
N THR A 128 -8.03 14.94 -13.89
CA THR A 128 -8.91 13.85 -13.43
C THR A 128 -8.87 12.69 -14.41
N LYS A 129 -8.80 11.46 -13.91
CA LYS A 129 -8.86 10.22 -14.70
C LYS A 129 -9.76 9.21 -14.02
N THR A 130 -10.37 8.30 -14.78
CA THR A 130 -11.11 7.17 -14.21
C THR A 130 -10.16 5.99 -13.95
N ARG A 131 -10.27 5.39 -12.76
CA ARG A 131 -9.57 4.18 -12.35
C ARG A 131 -10.55 3.27 -11.62
N GLU A 132 -10.74 2.04 -12.12
CA GLU A 132 -11.65 1.05 -11.51
C GLU A 132 -13.06 1.63 -11.24
N GLY A 133 -13.58 2.44 -12.16
CA GLY A 133 -14.89 3.10 -12.02
C GLY A 133 -14.90 4.38 -11.17
N HIS A 134 -13.78 4.77 -10.56
CA HIS A 134 -13.68 5.95 -9.68
C HIS A 134 -12.92 7.10 -10.37
N TYR A 135 -13.38 8.34 -10.16
CA TYR A 135 -12.64 9.53 -10.57
C TYR A 135 -11.50 9.83 -9.59
N ILE A 136 -10.27 9.85 -10.10
CA ILE A 136 -9.07 10.15 -9.31
C ILE A 136 -8.41 11.44 -9.80
N LYS A 137 -7.91 12.24 -8.86
CA LYS A 137 -7.09 13.43 -9.13
C LYS A 137 -5.62 13.00 -9.28
N MET A 138 -4.94 13.48 -10.30
CA MET A 138 -3.53 13.18 -10.59
C MET A 138 -2.76 14.46 -10.91
N LEU A 139 -1.47 14.48 -10.55
CA LEU A 139 -0.54 15.56 -10.87
C LEU A 139 0.78 14.96 -11.35
N SER A 140 1.29 15.43 -12.49
CA SER A 140 2.63 15.05 -12.93
C SER A 140 3.68 15.80 -12.11
N LYS A 141 4.21 15.13 -11.10
CA LYS A 141 5.16 15.67 -10.13
C LYS A 141 5.91 14.52 -9.49
N LYS A 142 7.21 14.70 -9.31
CA LYS A 142 8.09 13.71 -8.70
C LYS A 142 7.56 13.30 -7.31
N GLN A 143 7.45 11.99 -7.10
CA GLN A 143 7.09 11.39 -5.83
C GLN A 143 8.16 11.67 -4.76
N LYS A 144 7.73 11.81 -3.49
CA LYS A 144 8.64 12.03 -2.35
C LYS A 144 9.17 10.70 -1.85
N LEU A 145 10.39 10.66 -1.36
CA LEU A 145 10.89 9.47 -0.65
C LEU A 145 10.10 9.24 0.64
N THR A 146 9.95 7.98 1.02
CA THR A 146 9.32 7.59 2.29
C THR A 146 10.15 6.56 3.05
N TRP A 147 9.97 6.57 4.36
CA TRP A 147 10.52 5.64 5.34
C TRP A 147 9.41 4.91 6.11
N GLU A 148 8.16 5.11 5.71
CA GLU A 148 6.99 4.48 6.32
C GLU A 148 6.49 3.34 5.44
N LEU A 149 6.21 2.21 6.07
CA LEU A 149 5.61 1.02 5.46
C LEU A 149 4.30 0.72 6.17
N ASN A 150 3.24 0.49 5.40
CA ASN A 150 1.93 0.11 5.90
C ASN A 150 1.68 -1.36 5.59
N ILE A 151 1.14 -2.05 6.58
CA ILE A 151 0.64 -3.43 6.47
C ILE A 151 -0.84 -3.36 6.79
N LEU A 152 -1.67 -3.61 5.78
CA LEU A 152 -3.11 -3.66 5.94
C LEU A 152 -3.53 -5.09 6.25
N ILE A 153 -4.17 -5.30 7.38
CA ILE A 153 -4.67 -6.60 7.83
C ILE A 153 -6.19 -6.54 7.84
N ASP A 154 -6.84 -7.58 7.33
CA ASP A 154 -8.29 -7.72 7.42
C ASP A 154 -8.71 -8.10 8.84
N ASN A 155 -9.74 -7.44 9.36
CA ASN A 155 -10.31 -7.67 10.68
C ASN A 155 -11.68 -8.36 10.58
N ASN A 156 -11.68 -9.57 9.99
CA ASN A 156 -12.90 -10.34 9.76
C ASN A 156 -13.53 -10.83 11.09
N PRO A 157 -14.87 -10.89 11.25
CA PRO A 157 -15.54 -11.25 12.51
C PRO A 157 -15.18 -12.64 13.05
N ASP A 158 -14.70 -13.54 12.19
CA ASP A 158 -14.24 -14.90 12.57
C ASP A 158 -12.85 -14.92 13.24
N ASN A 159 -12.25 -13.76 13.56
CA ASN A 159 -10.88 -13.61 14.11
C ASN A 159 -9.78 -14.23 13.23
N LYS A 160 -10.03 -14.33 11.92
CA LYS A 160 -9.02 -14.77 10.95
C LYS A 160 -8.33 -13.56 10.35
N TYR A 161 -7.20 -13.18 10.94
CA TYR A 161 -6.33 -12.15 10.39
C TYR A 161 -5.61 -12.66 9.15
N TYR A 162 -5.60 -11.86 8.09
CA TYR A 162 -4.73 -12.07 6.94
C TYR A 162 -4.21 -10.73 6.44
N ILE A 163 -2.97 -10.72 5.95
CA ILE A 163 -2.42 -9.52 5.33
C ILE A 163 -3.13 -9.33 3.98
N LYS A 164 -3.76 -8.16 3.81
CA LYS A 164 -4.50 -7.77 2.60
C LYS A 164 -3.58 -7.14 1.57
N THR A 165 -2.69 -6.25 2.00
CA THR A 165 -1.63 -5.65 1.17
C THR A 165 -0.55 -5.00 2.04
N ILE A 166 0.58 -4.71 1.42
CA ILE A 166 1.71 -3.98 2.02
C ILE A 166 2.17 -2.91 1.04
N PHE A 167 2.41 -1.70 1.52
CA PHE A 167 2.81 -0.59 0.65
C PHE A 167 3.64 0.47 1.38
N PRO A 168 4.54 1.19 0.68
CA PRO A 168 5.29 2.28 1.27
C PRO A 168 4.47 3.59 1.25
N GLY A 169 4.86 4.57 2.05
CA GLY A 169 4.27 5.91 2.01
C GLY A 169 3.15 6.10 3.01
N LYS A 170 2.34 7.14 2.81
CA LYS A 170 1.19 7.39 3.68
C LYS A 170 0.07 6.40 3.38
N HIS A 171 -0.67 6.00 4.43
CA HIS A 171 -1.88 5.19 4.25
C HIS A 171 -2.89 5.94 3.36
N ALA A 172 -3.25 5.32 2.24
CA ALA A 172 -4.37 5.73 1.40
C ALA A 172 -5.51 4.72 1.59
N PRO A 173 -6.69 5.14 2.11
CA PRO A 173 -7.82 4.24 2.23
C PRO A 173 -8.30 3.79 0.84
N PRO A 174 -9.04 2.66 0.75
CA PRO A 174 -9.72 2.25 -0.48
C PRO A 174 -10.55 3.37 -1.11
N PHE A 175 -10.82 3.26 -2.42
CA PHE A 175 -11.74 4.20 -3.05
C PHE A 175 -13.15 4.10 -2.41
N PRO A 176 -13.85 5.24 -2.28
CA PRO A 176 -15.14 5.28 -1.62
C PRO A 176 -16.19 4.59 -2.49
N ASN A 177 -16.79 3.53 -1.98
CA ASN A 177 -17.82 2.72 -2.66
C ASN A 177 -19.00 2.49 -1.72
N LYS A 178 -20.13 3.16 -2.00
CA LYS A 178 -21.35 3.10 -1.16
C LYS A 178 -21.99 1.72 -1.08
N GLU A 179 -21.78 0.86 -2.07
CA GLU A 179 -22.40 -0.47 -2.12
C GLU A 179 -21.68 -1.46 -1.21
N LEU A 180 -20.37 -1.25 -1.00
CA LEU A 180 -19.51 -2.16 -0.26
C LEU A 180 -19.11 -1.63 1.13
N GLN A 181 -19.34 -0.34 1.42
CA GLN A 181 -18.92 0.32 2.65
C GLN A 181 -20.11 0.79 3.46
N GLY A 182 -19.99 0.72 4.79
CA GLY A 182 -20.89 1.43 5.69
C GLY A 182 -20.78 2.96 5.51
N ASN A 183 -21.81 3.70 5.90
CA ASN A 183 -21.88 5.16 5.71
C ASN A 183 -20.69 5.93 6.33
N ILE A 184 -20.14 5.44 7.44
CA ILE A 184 -19.02 6.08 8.15
C ILE A 184 -17.73 5.95 7.34
N ASP A 185 -17.35 4.73 6.96
CA ASP A 185 -16.15 4.46 6.17
C ASP A 185 -16.20 5.16 4.80
N TYR A 186 -17.37 5.16 4.15
CA TYR A 186 -17.56 5.87 2.88
C TYR A 186 -17.21 7.36 2.99
N ASN A 187 -17.76 8.05 4.01
CA ASN A 187 -17.53 9.49 4.18
C ASN A 187 -16.07 9.80 4.51
N ILE A 188 -15.44 9.00 5.38
CA ILE A 188 -14.02 9.17 5.73
C ILE A 188 -13.14 8.98 4.49
N PHE A 189 -13.42 7.96 3.68
CA PHE A 189 -12.62 7.68 2.48
C PHE A 189 -12.87 8.73 1.40
N PHE A 190 -14.11 9.19 1.25
CA PHE A 190 -14.46 10.29 0.34
C PHE A 190 -13.72 11.58 0.71
N GLU A 191 -13.76 11.98 1.98
CA GLU A 191 -13.05 13.17 2.45
C GLU A 191 -11.54 13.06 2.26
N PHE A 192 -10.98 11.87 2.44
CA PHE A 192 -9.57 11.62 2.14
C PHE A 192 -9.28 11.88 0.66
N TRP A 193 -10.00 11.21 -0.24
CA TRP A 193 -9.75 11.30 -1.69
C TRP A 193 -10.11 12.65 -2.30
N ASP A 194 -10.98 13.43 -1.67
CA ASP A 194 -11.21 14.81 -2.09
C ASP A 194 -9.99 15.70 -1.85
N LYS A 195 -9.24 15.43 -0.78
CA LYS A 195 -8.07 16.23 -0.37
C LYS A 195 -6.73 15.67 -0.86
N HIS A 196 -6.70 14.47 -1.44
CA HIS A 196 -5.45 13.82 -1.87
C HIS A 196 -5.41 13.55 -3.36
N ILE A 197 -4.20 13.61 -3.91
CA ILE A 197 -3.94 13.57 -5.35
C ILE A 197 -2.82 12.57 -5.59
N PHE A 198 -2.96 11.74 -6.63
CA PHE A 198 -1.90 10.84 -7.06
C PHE A 198 -0.78 11.59 -7.78
N LEU A 199 0.45 11.21 -7.47
CA LEU A 199 1.66 11.68 -8.14
C LEU A 199 2.07 10.68 -9.22
N ILE A 200 2.24 11.16 -10.45
CA ILE A 200 2.68 10.40 -11.64
C ILE A 200 3.94 10.97 -12.27
#